data_AF-A0A9N9WGB2-F1
#
_entry.id   AF-A0A9N9WGB2-F1
#
_cell.length_a   1.000
_cell.length_b   1.000
_cell.length_c   1.000
_cell.angle_alpha   90.00
_cell.angle_beta   90.00
_cell.angle_gamma   90.00
#
_symmetry.space_group_name_H-M   'P 1'
#
loop_
_entity.id
_entity.type
_entity.pdbx_description
1 polymer ?
#
loop_
_entity_poly.entity_id
_entity_poly.type
_entity_poly.pdbx_seq_one_letter_code
_entity_poly.pdbx_strand_id
1 'polypeptide(L)'
;MFFFFRMKLIFAWCLLALAAVIEARVTATQKPVSAQITSLTDKDARNKARLHSAFANAGQRAGVEIWRIETFNPVAVSQNDYGKFYKGDSYIILKTTADKRNNLSHDIHYWIGSESTQDESGAAAILTVGLDDKFNGAAVQHREAMGYESQLFKSYFPNGIKYLDGGVATGFKHVTTNAGAAKRLFQVKGKKNIRIRQVIF
;
A
#
# COMPACT_ATOMS: atom_id res chain seq x y z
N MET A 1 53.36 -60.37 11.75
CA MET A 1 52.68 -59.70 12.88
C MET A 1 52.75 -58.17 12.71
N PHE A 2 52.17 -57.60 11.63
CA PHE A 2 52.15 -56.13 11.42
C PHE A 2 50.96 -55.64 10.59
N PHE A 3 50.16 -56.54 10.02
CA PHE A 3 49.00 -56.18 9.17
C PHE A 3 47.68 -56.05 9.94
N PHE A 4 47.57 -56.66 11.12
CA PHE A 4 46.34 -56.66 11.91
C PHE A 4 46.13 -55.39 12.74
N PHE A 5 47.18 -54.58 12.91
CA PHE A 5 47.12 -53.34 13.70
C PHE A 5 46.65 -52.14 12.89
N ARG A 6 46.86 -52.16 11.57
CA ARG A 6 46.62 -51.02 10.67
C ARG A 6 45.16 -50.92 10.18
N MET A 7 44.39 -52.00 10.29
CA MET A 7 42.96 -52.03 9.92
C MET A 7 42.03 -51.57 11.05
N LYS A 8 42.43 -51.74 12.32
CA LYS A 8 41.69 -51.20 13.48
C LYS A 8 41.77 -49.68 13.57
N LEU A 9 42.87 -49.07 13.12
CA LEU A 9 43.01 -47.60 13.08
C LEU A 9 42.09 -46.96 12.03
N ILE A 10 41.90 -47.57 10.86
CA ILE A 10 41.08 -46.98 9.79
C ILE A 10 39.58 -47.06 10.12
N PHE A 11 39.13 -48.16 10.75
CA PHE A 11 37.76 -48.25 11.25
C PHE A 11 37.49 -47.29 12.41
N ALA A 12 38.47 -47.08 13.31
CA ALA A 12 38.35 -46.10 14.39
C ALA A 12 38.28 -44.65 13.85
N TRP A 13 39.04 -44.32 12.81
CA TRP A 13 38.98 -43.01 12.14
C TRP A 13 37.69 -42.81 11.33
N CYS A 14 37.12 -43.88 10.75
CA CYS A 14 35.84 -43.80 10.05
C CYS A 14 34.64 -43.65 11.01
N LEU A 15 34.70 -44.27 12.19
CA LEU A 15 33.71 -44.08 13.26
C LEU A 15 33.81 -42.69 13.92
N LEU A 16 35.03 -42.14 14.08
CA LEU A 16 35.24 -40.77 14.54
C LEU A 16 34.75 -39.73 13.51
N ALA A 17 34.95 -39.98 12.21
CA ALA A 17 34.42 -39.13 11.15
C ALA A 17 32.87 -39.20 11.08
N LEU A 18 32.27 -40.37 11.32
CA LEU A 18 30.81 -40.51 11.36
C LEU A 18 30.20 -39.83 12.60
N ALA A 19 30.86 -39.87 13.76
CA ALA A 19 30.44 -39.16 14.96
C ALA A 19 30.56 -37.63 14.79
N ALA A 20 31.63 -37.13 14.16
CA ALA A 20 31.80 -35.70 13.90
C ALA A 20 30.77 -35.13 12.90
N VAL A 21 30.30 -35.93 11.94
CA VAL A 21 29.23 -35.53 11.01
C VAL A 21 27.85 -35.51 11.70
N ILE A 22 27.65 -36.35 12.72
CA ILE A 22 26.41 -36.35 13.52
C ILE A 22 26.39 -35.18 14.52
N GLU A 23 27.51 -34.85 15.17
CA GLU A 23 27.59 -33.66 16.05
C GLU A 23 27.49 -32.33 15.29
N ALA A 24 28.01 -32.26 14.05
CA ALA A 24 27.91 -31.04 13.23
C ALA A 24 26.49 -30.78 12.69
N ARG A 25 25.55 -31.73 12.78
CA ARG A 25 24.14 -31.53 12.41
C ARG A 25 23.20 -31.25 13.58
N VAL A 26 23.67 -31.33 14.82
CA VAL A 26 22.84 -31.07 16.02
C VAL A 26 23.09 -29.68 16.63
N THR A 27 24.04 -28.91 16.10
CA THR A 27 24.30 -27.51 16.48
C THR A 27 24.12 -26.53 15.33
N ALA A 28 23.04 -26.71 14.56
CA ALA A 28 22.38 -25.62 13.85
C ALA A 28 20.97 -25.43 14.41
N THR A 29 20.84 -25.45 15.74
CA THR A 29 19.78 -24.69 16.40
C THR A 29 20.01 -23.24 15.99
N GLN A 30 19.26 -22.77 15.00
CA GLN A 30 19.02 -21.35 14.86
C GLN A 30 18.59 -20.89 16.24
N LYS A 31 19.44 -20.09 16.90
CA LYS A 31 19.01 -19.28 18.03
C LYS A 31 17.68 -18.68 17.60
N PRO A 32 16.59 -18.81 18.38
CA PRO A 32 15.31 -18.23 17.99
C PRO A 32 15.64 -16.80 17.60
N VAL A 33 15.29 -16.43 16.36
CA VAL A 33 15.51 -15.08 15.85
C VAL A 33 15.05 -14.17 16.96
N SER A 34 16.01 -13.56 17.66
CA SER A 34 15.69 -12.63 18.72
C SER A 34 14.82 -11.61 18.04
N ALA A 35 13.54 -11.59 18.38
CA ALA A 35 12.58 -10.59 17.92
C ALA A 35 13.00 -9.28 18.59
N GLN A 36 14.12 -8.74 18.13
CA GLN A 36 14.68 -7.46 18.50
C GLN A 36 14.72 -6.60 17.24
N ILE A 37 13.60 -6.59 16.54
CA ILE A 37 12.87 -5.34 16.35
C ILE A 37 11.63 -5.51 17.23
N THR A 38 11.66 -4.94 18.45
CA THR A 38 10.44 -4.73 19.21
C THR A 38 9.60 -3.76 18.40
N SER A 39 8.72 -4.33 17.59
CA SER A 39 7.64 -3.73 16.85
C SER A 39 7.30 -2.29 17.29
N LEU A 40 7.59 -1.32 16.43
CA LEU A 40 6.60 -0.28 16.16
C LEU A 40 5.37 -1.04 15.67
N THR A 41 4.52 -1.43 16.62
CA THR A 41 3.44 -2.40 16.38
C THR A 41 2.50 -1.86 15.32
N ASP A 42 1.79 -2.73 14.60
CA ASP A 42 0.70 -2.30 13.73
C ASP A 42 -0.27 -1.32 14.43
N LYS A 43 -0.39 -1.43 15.77
CA LYS A 43 -1.12 -0.49 16.62
C LYS A 43 -0.52 0.92 16.64
N ASP A 44 0.80 1.08 16.66
CA ASP A 44 1.46 2.38 16.65
C ASP A 44 1.30 3.07 15.29
N ALA A 45 1.48 2.31 14.21
CA ALA A 45 1.25 2.79 12.85
C ALA A 45 -0.22 3.20 12.63
N ARG A 46 -1.16 2.36 13.13
CA ARG A 46 -2.60 2.63 13.11
C ARG A 46 -2.99 3.83 13.97
N ASN A 47 -2.40 3.96 15.17
CA ASN A 47 -2.61 5.12 16.03
C ASN A 47 -2.10 6.41 15.39
N LYS A 48 -0.93 6.36 14.74
CA LYS A 48 -0.38 7.49 13.97
C LYS A 48 -1.29 7.86 12.80
N ALA A 49 -1.82 6.87 12.08
CA ALA A 49 -2.79 7.08 11.01
C ALA A 49 -4.08 7.73 11.51
N ARG A 50 -4.64 7.22 12.62
CA ARG A 50 -5.86 7.75 13.26
C ARG A 50 -5.73 9.19 13.71
N LEU A 51 -4.57 9.55 14.26
CA LEU A 51 -4.26 10.88 14.77
C LEU A 51 -3.67 11.81 13.71
N HIS A 52 -3.62 11.39 12.44
CA HIS A 52 -3.00 12.19 11.40
C HIS A 52 -3.77 13.50 11.20
N SER A 53 -3.05 14.63 11.20
CA SER A 53 -3.64 15.98 11.13
C SER A 53 -4.46 16.21 9.87
N ALA A 54 -4.05 15.62 8.74
CA ALA A 54 -4.79 15.69 7.47
C ALA A 54 -6.23 15.15 7.56
N PHE A 55 -6.51 14.28 8.53
CA PHE A 55 -7.83 13.70 8.75
C PHE A 55 -8.61 14.37 9.87
N ALA A 56 -8.08 15.39 10.55
CA ALA A 56 -8.70 16.00 11.73
C ALA A 56 -10.18 16.36 11.48
N ASN A 57 -10.46 16.96 10.33
CA ASN A 57 -11.80 17.41 9.92
C ASN A 57 -12.50 16.49 8.90
N ALA A 58 -11.93 15.32 8.61
CA ALA A 58 -12.49 14.39 7.65
C ALA A 58 -13.88 13.89 8.09
N GLY A 59 -14.81 13.85 7.14
CA GLY A 59 -16.13 13.26 7.31
C GLY A 59 -17.14 14.10 8.07
N GLN A 60 -16.84 15.35 8.43
CA GLN A 60 -17.77 16.20 9.20
C GLN A 60 -19.01 16.65 8.41
N ARG A 61 -18.95 16.62 7.07
CA ARG A 61 -20.04 17.07 6.19
C ARG A 61 -20.21 16.11 5.02
N ALA A 62 -21.43 16.01 4.50
CA ALA A 62 -21.71 15.25 3.29
C ALA A 62 -20.88 15.79 2.11
N GLY A 63 -20.21 14.90 1.39
CA GLY A 63 -19.25 15.31 0.39
C GLY A 63 -18.27 14.20 0.02
N VAL A 64 -17.30 14.56 -0.81
CA VAL A 64 -16.15 13.73 -1.15
C VAL A 64 -14.91 14.48 -0.70
N GLU A 65 -14.01 13.78 -0.03
CA GLU A 65 -12.69 14.28 0.35
C GLU A 65 -11.63 13.32 -0.19
N ILE A 66 -10.55 13.85 -0.74
CA ILE A 66 -9.51 13.05 -1.40
C ILE A 66 -8.14 13.46 -0.87
N TRP A 67 -7.33 12.47 -0.52
CA TRP A 67 -5.93 12.63 -0.16
C TRP A 67 -5.06 11.78 -1.10
N ARG A 68 -3.94 12.35 -1.54
CA ARG A 68 -2.87 11.65 -2.22
C ARG A 68 -1.84 11.19 -1.19
N ILE A 69 -1.30 10.00 -1.35
CA ILE A 69 -0.21 9.54 -0.51
C ILE A 69 1.11 10.09 -1.05
N GLU A 70 1.79 10.89 -0.23
CA GLU A 70 3.09 11.46 -0.54
C GLU A 70 4.05 11.11 0.60
N THR A 71 5.05 10.25 0.31
CA THR A 71 6.06 9.84 1.30
C THR A 71 5.44 9.41 2.63
N PHE A 72 4.55 8.41 2.59
CA PHE A 72 3.79 7.87 3.74
C PHE A 72 2.76 8.81 4.40
N ASN A 73 2.55 10.02 3.89
CA ASN A 73 1.60 10.97 4.47
C ASN A 73 0.42 11.23 3.52
N PRO A 74 -0.82 11.30 4.03
CA PRO A 74 -1.96 11.76 3.25
C PRO A 74 -1.92 13.29 3.09
N VAL A 75 -1.89 13.76 1.85
CA VAL A 75 -1.92 15.19 1.46
C VAL A 75 -3.23 15.48 0.75
N ALA A 76 -3.98 16.48 1.22
CA ALA A 76 -5.28 16.81 0.65
C ALA A 76 -5.16 17.25 -0.82
N VAL A 77 -6.00 16.68 -1.68
CA VAL A 77 -6.07 17.04 -3.11
C VAL A 77 -6.98 18.26 -3.27
N SER A 78 -6.59 19.18 -4.14
CA SER A 78 -7.43 20.32 -4.51
C SER A 78 -8.72 19.86 -5.18
N GLN A 79 -9.86 20.49 -4.89
CA GLN A 79 -11.15 20.14 -5.48
C GLN A 79 -11.14 20.21 -7.02
N ASN A 80 -10.33 21.10 -7.60
CA ASN A 80 -10.15 21.24 -9.06
C ASN A 80 -9.46 20.03 -9.71
N ASP A 81 -8.82 19.18 -8.90
CA ASP A 81 -8.11 17.99 -9.33
C ASP A 81 -8.87 16.69 -9.00
N TYR A 82 -10.09 16.80 -8.46
CA TYR A 82 -10.91 15.62 -8.21
C TYR A 82 -11.21 14.87 -9.50
N GLY A 83 -11.01 13.55 -9.47
CA GLY A 83 -11.12 12.69 -10.64
C GLY A 83 -9.84 12.56 -11.47
N LYS A 84 -8.77 13.32 -11.14
CA LYS A 84 -7.44 13.14 -11.75
C LYS A 84 -6.58 12.28 -10.83
N PHE A 85 -6.15 11.13 -11.32
CA PHE A 85 -5.32 10.19 -10.58
C PHE A 85 -4.04 9.89 -11.34
N TYR A 86 -2.90 10.06 -10.68
CA TYR A 86 -1.60 9.68 -11.22
C TYR A 86 -1.41 8.17 -11.13
N LYS A 87 -0.94 7.54 -12.21
CA LYS A 87 -0.73 6.08 -12.30
C LYS A 87 0.31 5.57 -11.31
N GLY A 88 1.29 6.41 -10.98
CA GLY A 88 2.37 6.10 -10.04
C GLY A 88 2.02 6.32 -8.58
N ASP A 89 0.81 6.77 -8.25
CA ASP A 89 0.44 7.17 -6.88
C ASP A 89 -0.69 6.31 -6.30
N SER A 90 -0.82 6.36 -4.97
CA SER A 90 -1.98 5.83 -4.24
C SER A 90 -2.77 6.96 -3.59
N TYR A 91 -4.09 6.77 -3.44
CA TYR A 91 -5.01 7.79 -2.93
C TYR A 91 -5.98 7.20 -1.92
N ILE A 92 -6.48 8.05 -1.03
CA ILE A 92 -7.59 7.76 -0.11
C ILE A 92 -8.74 8.70 -0.47
N ILE A 93 -9.93 8.15 -0.64
CA ILE A 93 -11.16 8.87 -0.96
C ILE A 93 -12.16 8.55 0.12
N LEU A 94 -12.62 9.57 0.84
CA LEU A 94 -13.72 9.46 1.79
C LEU A 94 -14.99 10.02 1.15
N LYS A 95 -16.02 9.19 1.05
CA LYS A 95 -17.37 9.61 0.73
C LYS A 95 -18.18 9.67 2.02
N THR A 96 -18.70 10.85 2.34
CA THR A 96 -19.67 11.04 3.42
C THR A 96 -21.04 11.29 2.83
N THR A 97 -22.03 10.53 3.27
CA THR A 97 -23.42 10.65 2.85
C THR A 97 -24.29 10.99 4.05
N ALA A 98 -25.17 11.98 3.92
CA ALA A 98 -26.17 12.30 4.93
C ALA A 98 -27.51 11.67 4.55
N ASP A 99 -28.14 10.98 5.50
CA ASP A 99 -29.51 10.49 5.34
C ASP A 99 -30.55 11.61 5.54
N LYS A 100 -31.84 11.28 5.40
CA LYS A 100 -32.95 12.25 5.59
C LYS A 100 -33.05 12.79 7.03
N ARG A 101 -32.42 12.12 7.99
CA ARG A 101 -32.37 12.48 9.42
C ARG A 101 -31.04 13.16 9.78
N ASN A 102 -30.21 13.46 8.78
CA ASN A 102 -28.88 14.05 8.92
C ASN A 102 -27.86 13.15 9.66
N ASN A 103 -28.09 11.84 9.70
CA ASN A 103 -27.06 10.89 10.12
C ASN A 103 -26.04 10.71 8.99
N LEU A 104 -24.76 10.69 9.35
CA LEU A 104 -23.67 10.53 8.40
C LEU A 104 -23.25 9.06 8.31
N SER A 105 -23.06 8.59 7.08
CA SER A 105 -22.41 7.31 6.78
C SER A 105 -21.16 7.55 5.93
N HIS A 106 -20.18 6.66 6.06
CA HIS A 106 -18.85 6.83 5.48
C HIS A 106 -18.44 5.61 4.66
N ASP A 107 -18.02 5.86 3.42
CA ASP A 107 -17.34 4.89 2.56
C ASP A 107 -15.91 5.38 2.32
N ILE A 108 -14.91 4.59 2.72
CA ILE A 108 -13.49 4.90 2.50
C ILE A 108 -12.99 4.01 1.38
N HIS A 109 -12.49 4.61 0.32
CA HIS A 109 -11.87 3.91 -0.80
C HIS A 109 -10.38 4.22 -0.80
N TYR A 110 -9.52 3.20 -0.88
CA TYR A 110 -8.12 3.41 -1.23
C TYR A 110 -7.89 2.96 -2.67
N TRP A 111 -7.47 3.91 -3.50
CA TRP A 111 -7.21 3.70 -4.91
C TRP A 111 -5.72 3.48 -5.14
N ILE A 112 -5.37 2.45 -5.90
CA ILE A 112 -3.99 2.05 -6.19
C ILE A 112 -3.74 2.20 -7.69
N GLY A 113 -2.80 3.07 -8.04
CA GLY A 113 -2.30 3.25 -9.39
C GLY A 113 -1.56 2.02 -9.92
N SER A 114 -1.60 1.80 -11.23
CA SER A 114 -0.95 0.63 -11.85
C SER A 114 0.57 0.63 -11.74
N GLU A 115 1.17 1.80 -11.50
CA GLU A 115 2.61 2.02 -11.35
C GLU A 115 2.96 2.46 -9.91
N SER A 116 2.00 2.44 -8.99
CA SER A 116 2.24 2.82 -7.60
C SER A 116 3.11 1.80 -6.89
N THR A 117 3.97 2.32 -6.02
CA THR A 117 4.94 1.51 -5.29
C THR A 117 4.29 0.74 -4.13
N GLN A 118 5.00 -0.29 -3.65
CA GLN A 118 4.50 -1.13 -2.56
C GLN A 118 4.37 -0.35 -1.25
N ASP A 119 5.28 0.59 -0.99
CA ASP A 119 5.25 1.43 0.19
C ASP A 119 4.08 2.42 0.16
N GLU A 120 3.78 3.05 -0.98
CA GLU A 120 2.64 3.96 -1.12
C GLU A 120 1.30 3.23 -0.98
N SER A 121 1.16 2.09 -1.65
CA SER A 121 -0.07 1.28 -1.59
C SER A 121 -0.27 0.67 -0.19
N GLY A 122 0.81 0.23 0.47
CA GLY A 122 0.78 -0.21 1.87
C GLY A 122 0.43 0.92 2.83
N ALA A 123 1.00 2.12 2.64
CA ALA A 123 0.68 3.30 3.42
C ALA A 123 -0.80 3.68 3.26
N ALA A 124 -1.35 3.68 2.04
CA ALA A 124 -2.75 3.96 1.79
C ALA A 124 -3.69 3.00 2.54
N ALA A 125 -3.34 1.70 2.59
CA ALA A 125 -4.11 0.70 3.31
C ALA A 125 -4.09 0.95 4.84
N ILE A 126 -2.91 1.18 5.43
CA ILE A 126 -2.77 1.46 6.87
C ILE A 126 -3.48 2.76 7.26
N LEU A 127 -3.32 3.81 6.44
CA LEU A 127 -3.95 5.10 6.66
C LEU A 127 -5.49 5.03 6.57
N THR A 128 -6.01 4.19 5.67
CA THR A 128 -7.45 3.91 5.55
C THR A 128 -8.02 3.29 6.82
N VAL A 129 -7.30 2.32 7.40
CA VAL A 129 -7.69 1.69 8.66
C VAL A 129 -7.69 2.71 9.81
N GLY A 130 -6.68 3.58 9.88
CA GLY A 130 -6.63 4.64 10.89
C GLY A 130 -7.75 5.68 10.72
N LEU A 131 -8.12 6.01 9.47
CA LEU A 131 -9.26 6.88 9.18
C LEU A 131 -10.59 6.25 9.62
N ASP A 132 -10.79 4.95 9.37
CA ASP A 132 -11.98 4.20 9.81
C ASP A 132 -12.11 4.17 11.34
N ASP A 133 -10.99 4.06 12.07
CA ASP A 133 -11.00 4.13 13.54
C ASP A 133 -11.56 5.46 14.07
N LYS A 134 -11.45 6.57 13.31
CA LYS A 134 -12.10 7.84 13.69
C LYS A 134 -13.62 7.75 13.66
N PHE A 135 -14.17 6.83 12.87
CA PHE A 135 -15.59 6.52 12.77
C PHE A 135 -15.94 5.26 13.58
N ASN A 136 -15.11 4.89 14.56
CA ASN A 136 -15.30 3.72 15.42
C ASN A 136 -15.42 2.39 14.64
N GLY A 137 -14.80 2.29 13.46
CA GLY A 137 -14.90 1.10 12.61
C GLY A 137 -16.23 0.97 11.85
N ALA A 138 -17.05 2.03 11.81
CA ALA A 138 -18.34 2.02 11.14
C ALA A 138 -18.25 2.33 9.64
N ALA A 139 -17.11 2.78 9.13
CA ALA A 139 -16.97 3.09 7.71
C ALA A 139 -16.75 1.81 6.89
N VAL A 140 -17.30 1.79 5.67
CA VAL A 140 -17.08 0.67 4.74
C VAL A 140 -15.78 0.92 3.97
N GLN A 141 -14.82 0.00 4.07
CA GLN A 141 -13.54 0.10 3.38
C GLN A 141 -13.57 -0.61 2.02
N HIS A 142 -13.13 0.07 0.96
CA HIS A 142 -13.12 -0.42 -0.41
C HIS A 142 -11.71 -0.36 -1.00
N ARG A 143 -11.26 -1.45 -1.62
CA ARG A 143 -10.02 -1.47 -2.40
C ARG A 143 -10.32 -1.19 -3.87
N GLU A 144 -9.76 -0.12 -4.41
CA GLU A 144 -9.98 0.29 -5.80
C GLU A 144 -8.68 0.16 -6.59
N ALA A 145 -8.63 -0.77 -7.55
CA ALA A 145 -7.48 -0.89 -8.44
C ALA A 145 -7.72 -0.10 -9.74
N MET A 146 -6.70 0.61 -10.23
CA MET A 146 -6.76 1.35 -11.48
C MET A 146 -7.34 0.50 -12.62
N GLY A 147 -8.42 0.98 -13.24
CA GLY A 147 -9.10 0.30 -14.35
C GLY A 147 -10.11 -0.77 -13.95
N TYR A 148 -10.18 -1.14 -12.67
CA TYR A 148 -11.11 -2.11 -12.09
C TYR A 148 -11.97 -1.53 -10.98
N GLU A 149 -12.12 -0.21 -10.95
CA GLU A 149 -12.85 0.48 -9.89
C GLU A 149 -14.33 0.09 -9.85
N SER A 150 -14.87 0.02 -8.64
CA SER A 150 -16.27 -0.28 -8.36
C SER A 150 -17.21 0.74 -9.03
N GLN A 151 -18.45 0.35 -9.26
CA GLN A 151 -19.47 1.28 -9.79
C GLN A 151 -19.73 2.42 -8.80
N LEU A 152 -19.70 2.11 -7.50
CA LEU A 152 -19.86 3.08 -6.42
C LEU A 152 -18.77 4.15 -6.48
N PHE A 153 -17.49 3.77 -6.55
CA PHE A 153 -16.38 4.71 -6.67
C PHE A 153 -16.51 5.63 -7.89
N LYS A 154 -16.84 5.05 -9.05
CA LYS A 154 -17.01 5.82 -10.29
C LYS A 154 -18.15 6.82 -10.21
N SER A 155 -19.20 6.53 -9.43
CA SER A 155 -20.35 7.45 -9.26
C SER A 155 -19.99 8.78 -8.62
N TYR A 156 -18.85 8.86 -7.91
CA TYR A 156 -18.40 10.07 -7.25
C TYR A 156 -17.80 11.10 -8.23
N PHE A 157 -17.44 10.66 -9.44
CA PHE A 157 -16.77 11.47 -10.45
C PHE A 157 -17.68 11.61 -11.69
N PRO A 158 -18.64 12.54 -11.70
CA PRO A 158 -19.61 12.68 -12.79
C PRO A 158 -18.95 13.01 -14.14
N ASN A 159 -17.80 13.67 -14.11
CA ASN A 159 -17.00 13.99 -15.30
C ASN A 159 -16.06 12.85 -15.72
N GLY A 160 -16.18 11.68 -15.09
CA GLY A 160 -15.32 10.54 -15.30
C GLY A 160 -13.98 10.64 -14.57
N ILE A 161 -13.18 9.57 -14.74
CA ILE A 161 -11.87 9.43 -14.13
C ILE A 161 -10.79 9.65 -15.20
N LYS A 162 -9.80 10.48 -14.89
CA LYS A 162 -8.63 10.76 -15.73
C LYS A 162 -7.37 10.18 -15.12
N TYR A 163 -6.73 9.26 -15.84
CA TYR A 163 -5.43 8.72 -15.46
C TYR A 163 -4.31 9.55 -16.08
N LEU A 164 -3.43 10.05 -15.23
CA LEU A 164 -2.26 10.85 -15.58
C LEU A 164 -0.99 10.02 -15.41
N ASP A 165 -0.05 10.17 -16.34
CA ASP A 165 1.27 9.53 -16.20
C ASP A 165 2.11 10.23 -15.11
N GLY A 166 3.00 9.45 -14.50
CA GLY A 166 3.88 9.89 -13.42
C GLY A 166 3.25 9.73 -12.04
N GLY A 167 3.79 10.46 -11.07
CA GLY A 167 3.45 10.39 -9.66
C GLY A 167 4.41 11.22 -8.82
N VAL A 168 4.27 11.17 -7.50
CA VAL A 168 5.24 11.68 -6.55
C VAL A 168 6.50 10.83 -6.64
N ALA A 169 7.67 11.48 -6.63
CA ALA A 169 8.92 10.76 -6.53
C ALA A 169 8.95 10.03 -5.20
N THR A 170 9.04 8.70 -5.23
CA THR A 170 9.15 7.92 -4.01
C THR A 170 10.50 8.19 -3.35
N GLY A 171 10.64 7.82 -2.07
CA GLY A 171 11.95 7.82 -1.39
C GLY A 171 13.00 6.89 -2.05
N PHE A 172 12.63 6.12 -3.08
CA PHE A 172 13.49 5.14 -3.75
C PHE A 172 13.57 5.30 -5.28
N LYS A 173 12.76 6.16 -5.93
CA LYS A 173 12.85 6.42 -7.37
C LYS A 173 12.31 7.79 -7.77
N HIS A 174 13.15 8.55 -8.47
CA HIS A 174 12.79 9.85 -9.03
C HIS A 174 11.85 9.67 -10.23
N VAL A 175 10.64 10.22 -10.15
CA VAL A 175 9.71 10.35 -11.29
C VAL A 175 9.79 11.80 -11.78
N THR A 176 10.08 11.98 -13.07
CA THR A 176 10.18 13.30 -13.68
C THR A 176 8.81 13.97 -13.65
N THR A 177 8.64 14.94 -12.76
CA THR A 177 7.46 15.80 -12.72
C THR A 177 7.50 16.65 -13.99
N ASN A 178 6.68 16.30 -14.99
CA ASN A 178 6.70 16.99 -16.27
C ASN A 178 6.41 18.48 -16.09
N ALA A 179 7.40 19.31 -16.43
CA ALA A 179 7.28 20.76 -16.51
C ALA A 179 6.08 21.15 -17.40
N GLY A 180 5.37 22.22 -17.02
CA GLY A 180 4.22 22.72 -17.77
C GLY A 180 4.53 22.93 -19.26
N ALA A 181 3.51 22.71 -20.11
CA ALA A 181 3.52 22.75 -21.58
C ALA A 181 3.92 21.47 -22.37
N ALA A 182 3.94 20.28 -21.75
CA ALA A 182 4.02 19.03 -22.52
C ALA A 182 2.73 18.75 -23.32
N LYS A 183 2.83 18.57 -24.65
CA LYS A 183 1.75 18.03 -25.49
C LYS A 183 1.41 16.62 -25.03
N ARG A 184 0.12 16.34 -24.80
CA ARG A 184 -0.38 15.04 -24.31
C ARG A 184 -1.54 14.59 -25.19
N LEU A 185 -1.54 13.30 -25.55
CA LEU A 185 -2.65 12.67 -26.24
C LEU A 185 -3.48 11.89 -25.22
N PHE A 186 -4.81 12.05 -25.27
CA PHE A 186 -5.73 11.35 -24.40
C PHE A 186 -6.69 10.48 -25.19
N GLN A 187 -6.77 9.21 -24.82
CA GLN A 187 -7.81 8.30 -25.28
C GLN A 187 -9.01 8.39 -24.33
N VAL A 188 -10.19 8.74 -24.88
CA VAL A 188 -11.46 8.75 -24.15
C VAL A 188 -12.25 7.49 -24.51
N LYS A 189 -12.67 6.73 -23.50
CA LYS A 189 -13.47 5.50 -23.69
C LYS A 189 -14.57 5.38 -22.63
N GLY A 190 -15.71 4.84 -23.02
CA GLY A 190 -16.84 4.49 -22.14
C GLY A 190 -18.08 5.37 -22.38
N LYS A 191 -19.27 4.78 -22.18
CA LYS A 191 -20.57 5.47 -22.32
C LYS A 191 -21.11 5.98 -20.98
N LYS A 192 -21.19 5.10 -19.97
CA LYS A 192 -21.67 5.44 -18.62
C LYS A 192 -20.53 5.80 -17.65
N ASN A 193 -19.40 5.10 -17.75
CA ASN A 193 -18.22 5.31 -16.92
C ASN A 193 -17.08 5.79 -17.81
N ILE A 194 -17.01 7.10 -18.03
CA ILE A 194 -16.02 7.71 -18.93
C ILE A 194 -14.64 7.61 -18.27
N ARG A 195 -13.67 7.09 -19.04
CA ARG A 195 -12.26 6.99 -18.67
C ARG A 195 -11.42 7.74 -19.67
N ILE A 196 -10.51 8.55 -19.17
CA ILE A 196 -9.57 9.34 -19.96
C ILE A 196 -8.16 8.83 -19.62
N ARG A 197 -7.48 8.20 -20.58
CA ARG A 197 -6.11 7.69 -20.39
C ARG A 197 -5.14 8.50 -21.24
N GLN A 198 -4.00 8.88 -20.67
CA GLN A 198 -2.88 9.40 -21.45
C GLN A 198 -2.25 8.27 -22.28
N VAL A 199 -1.96 8.54 -23.56
CA VAL A 199 -1.32 7.61 -24.51
C VAL A 199 -0.10 8.27 -25.16
N ILE A 200 0.82 7.44 -25.61
CA ILE A 200 2.05 7.84 -26.31
C ILE A 200 1.68 8.29 -27.74
N PHE A 201 2.33 9.35 -28.22
CA PHE A 201 2.24 9.80 -29.62
C PHE A 201 3.45 9.29 -30.41
#